data_AF-A0A2L0HSV0-F1
#
_entry.id   AF-A0A2L0HSV0-F1
#
_cell.length_a   1.000
_cell.length_b   1.000
_cell.length_c   1.000
_cell.angle_alpha   90.00
_cell.angle_beta   90.00
_cell.angle_gamma   90.00
#
_symmetry.space_group_name_H-M   'P 1'
#
loop_
_entity.id
_entity.type
_entity.pdbx_description
1 polymer ?
#
loop_
_entity_poly.entity_id
_entity_poly.type
_entity_poly.pdbx_seq_one_letter_code
_entity_poly.pdbx_strand_id
1 'polypeptide(L)'
;MDIQTKKFAVLIDADNSSISAISSVLEEVAKYGIASVKRVYGDWSNETLKKWRDVLLPHAITPVQQFAYTKGKDATDMILIIDAMDLLYAGALDGFCIVSSDSDFTPLASRIRENGLSVYGFGKKSTPEAFRKACDKFIFIENLISENELKNSEDEEVTNAQVRKIFDSSKTSDSKLANQLKDNIVIDVMDRGTLNLIYKAVKDNADENGWANLGMVGLYISAVKPDFDSRNYGRAKLSGLIKTLNLFETKVEMSQMYLRKMKKQSA
;
A
#
# COMPACT_ATOMS: atom_id res chain seq x y z
N MET A 1 18.62 -19.32 -13.28
CA MET A 1 17.31 -18.70 -13.55
C MET A 1 17.57 -17.21 -13.62
N ASP A 2 17.44 -16.62 -14.80
CA ASP A 2 17.48 -15.16 -14.91
C ASP A 2 16.28 -14.60 -14.15
N ILE A 3 16.54 -13.71 -13.20
CA ILE A 3 15.48 -12.98 -12.50
C ILE A 3 14.94 -11.96 -13.50
N GLN A 4 13.94 -12.35 -14.28
CA GLN A 4 13.28 -11.44 -15.21
C GLN A 4 12.55 -10.37 -14.39
N THR A 5 12.99 -9.12 -14.54
CA THR A 5 12.35 -7.99 -13.87
C THR A 5 10.97 -7.77 -14.46
N LYS A 6 9.94 -7.74 -13.61
CA LYS A 6 8.56 -7.50 -14.02
C LYS A 6 8.38 -6.10 -14.61
N LYS A 7 7.55 -5.97 -15.63
CA LYS A 7 7.23 -4.73 -16.33
C LYS A 7 5.81 -4.29 -15.98
N PHE A 8 5.66 -3.06 -15.52
CA PHE A 8 4.38 -2.49 -15.12
C PHE A 8 3.98 -1.31 -16.00
N ALA A 9 2.68 -1.19 -16.29
CA ALA A 9 2.08 0.06 -16.71
C ALA A 9 1.58 0.85 -15.51
N VAL A 10 2.08 2.07 -15.33
CA VAL A 10 1.63 3.02 -14.31
C VAL A 10 0.66 4.00 -14.97
N LEU A 11 -0.62 3.85 -14.63
CA LEU A 11 -1.73 4.62 -15.17
C LEU A 11 -2.26 5.55 -14.09
N ILE A 12 -2.10 6.85 -14.30
CA ILE A 12 -2.36 7.88 -13.31
C ILE A 12 -3.58 8.68 -13.72
N ASP A 13 -4.60 8.67 -12.87
CA ASP A 13 -5.75 9.56 -12.99
C ASP A 13 -5.38 10.91 -12.35
N ALA A 14 -5.18 11.94 -13.18
CA ALA A 14 -4.74 13.25 -12.72
C ALA A 14 -5.82 14.01 -11.94
N ASP A 15 -7.09 13.69 -12.17
CA ASP A 15 -8.23 14.38 -11.58
C ASP A 15 -8.46 13.89 -10.14
N ASN A 16 -8.13 12.62 -9.85
CA ASN A 16 -8.26 12.02 -8.50
C ASN A 16 -6.94 11.83 -7.73
N SER A 17 -5.78 12.15 -8.33
CA SER A 17 -4.46 11.94 -7.71
C SER A 17 -3.75 13.23 -7.31
N SER A 18 -2.92 13.16 -6.26
CA SER A 18 -2.07 14.28 -5.86
C SER A 18 -0.75 14.26 -6.61
N ILE A 19 -0.37 15.40 -7.20
CA ILE A 19 0.93 15.63 -7.85
C ILE A 19 2.10 15.26 -6.93
N SER A 20 2.00 15.60 -5.64
CA SER A 20 3.05 15.37 -4.66
C SER A 20 3.33 13.89 -4.37
N ALA A 21 2.40 13.00 -4.71
CA ALA A 21 2.53 11.57 -4.44
C ALA A 21 3.30 10.82 -5.53
N ILE A 22 3.44 11.38 -6.73
CA ILE A 22 3.86 10.64 -7.93
C ILE A 22 5.27 10.09 -7.80
N SER A 23 6.23 10.87 -7.29
CA SER A 23 7.59 10.40 -7.08
C SER A 23 7.62 9.21 -6.11
N SER A 24 6.91 9.30 -4.98
CA SER A 24 6.83 8.21 -4.01
C SER A 24 6.10 6.97 -4.55
N VAL A 25 5.08 7.16 -5.40
CA VAL A 25 4.41 6.04 -6.09
C VAL A 25 5.39 5.32 -7.01
N LEU A 26 6.17 6.05 -7.82
CA LEU A 26 7.16 5.44 -8.71
C LEU A 26 8.27 4.71 -7.94
N GLU A 27 8.71 5.25 -6.79
CA GLU A 27 9.64 4.57 -5.88
C GLU A 27 9.05 3.28 -5.30
N GLU A 28 7.77 3.28 -4.95
CA GLU A 28 7.08 2.07 -4.47
C GLU A 28 6.94 1.03 -5.58
N VAL A 29 6.61 1.43 -6.82
CA VAL A 29 6.55 0.54 -7.98
C VAL A 29 7.91 -0.14 -8.24
N ALA A 30 9.02 0.58 -8.05
CA ALA A 30 10.38 0.06 -8.22
C ALA A 30 10.71 -1.13 -7.28
N LYS A 31 9.96 -1.32 -6.18
CA LYS A 31 10.09 -2.49 -5.29
C LYS A 31 9.57 -3.79 -5.94
N TYR A 32 8.69 -3.68 -6.93
CA TYR A 32 8.03 -4.83 -7.57
C TYR A 32 8.49 -5.07 -9.01
N GLY A 33 8.96 -4.03 -9.70
CA GLY A 33 9.45 -4.12 -11.07
C GLY A 33 9.73 -2.76 -11.69
N ILE A 34 9.81 -2.72 -13.01
CA ILE A 34 10.11 -1.50 -13.78
C ILE A 34 8.81 -0.89 -14.32
N ALA A 35 8.61 0.40 -14.07
CA ALA A 35 7.55 1.20 -14.70
C ALA A 35 7.85 1.42 -16.20
N SER A 36 7.45 0.44 -17.02
CA SER A 36 7.75 0.40 -18.47
C SER A 36 6.85 1.32 -19.27
N VAL A 37 5.59 1.47 -18.84
CA VAL A 37 4.67 2.48 -19.35
C VAL A 37 4.31 3.41 -18.21
N LYS A 38 4.37 4.72 -18.43
CA LYS A 38 3.98 5.73 -17.45
C LYS A 38 3.10 6.75 -18.17
N ARG A 39 1.81 6.71 -17.88
CA ARG A 39 0.82 7.59 -18.50
C ARG A 39 0.00 8.27 -17.42
N VAL A 40 -0.31 9.52 -17.67
CA VAL A 40 -1.22 10.30 -16.83
C VAL A 40 -2.35 10.83 -17.71
N TYR A 41 -3.57 10.72 -17.23
CA TYR A 41 -4.79 11.03 -17.98
C TYR A 41 -5.47 12.23 -17.31
N GLY A 42 -5.88 13.19 -18.14
CA GLY A 42 -6.60 14.36 -17.68
C GLY A 42 -6.90 15.34 -18.81
N ASP A 43 -7.67 16.37 -18.49
CA ASP A 43 -7.90 17.50 -19.37
C ASP A 43 -6.83 18.58 -19.13
N TRP A 44 -5.73 18.56 -19.88
CA TRP A 44 -4.61 19.51 -19.73
C TRP A 44 -4.98 20.95 -20.13
N SER A 45 -6.19 21.19 -20.65
CA SER A 45 -6.73 22.56 -20.78
C SER A 45 -7.16 23.14 -19.43
N ASN A 46 -7.36 22.30 -18.41
CA ASN A 46 -7.73 22.71 -17.08
C ASN A 46 -6.55 23.35 -16.31
N GLU A 47 -6.79 24.52 -15.73
CA GLU A 47 -5.77 25.26 -14.99
C GLU A 47 -5.29 24.53 -13.73
N THR A 48 -6.15 23.70 -13.12
CA THR A 48 -5.77 22.92 -11.93
C THR A 48 -4.66 21.91 -12.23
N LEU A 49 -4.55 21.45 -13.48
CA LEU A 49 -3.57 20.46 -13.89
C LEU A 49 -2.23 21.08 -14.37
N LYS A 50 -2.12 22.40 -14.50
CA LYS A 50 -0.91 23.07 -15.03
C LYS A 50 0.38 22.67 -14.29
N LYS A 51 0.30 22.46 -12.97
CA LYS A 51 1.46 22.09 -12.13
C LYS A 51 1.97 20.66 -12.35
N TRP A 52 1.18 19.79 -12.98
CA TRP A 52 1.64 18.43 -13.28
C TRP A 52 2.83 18.44 -14.22
N ARG A 53 2.91 19.40 -15.15
CA ARG A 53 3.99 19.52 -16.13
C ARG A 53 5.38 19.41 -15.51
N ASP A 54 5.56 20.02 -14.34
CA ASP A 54 6.84 20.06 -13.62
C ASP A 54 7.25 18.67 -13.10
N VAL A 55 6.29 17.78 -12.87
CA VAL A 55 6.51 16.39 -12.41
C VAL A 55 6.57 15.39 -13.57
N LEU A 56 5.89 15.67 -14.69
CA LEU A 56 5.86 14.73 -15.82
C LEU A 56 7.22 14.57 -16.50
N LEU A 57 7.90 15.69 -16.78
CA LEU A 57 9.15 15.68 -17.55
C LEU A 57 10.28 14.96 -16.81
N PRO A 58 10.56 15.23 -15.51
CA PRO A 58 11.64 14.55 -14.79
C PRO A 58 11.41 13.04 -14.66
N HIS A 59 10.15 12.60 -14.64
CA HIS A 59 9.79 11.19 -14.49
C HIS A 59 9.49 10.49 -15.82
N ALA A 60 9.68 11.14 -16.97
CA ALA A 60 9.34 10.60 -18.29
C ALA A 60 7.92 10.01 -18.35
N ILE A 61 6.95 10.75 -17.80
CA ILE A 61 5.53 10.39 -17.81
C ILE A 61 4.89 11.03 -19.04
N THR A 62 4.15 10.24 -19.82
CA THR A 62 3.45 10.73 -21.01
C THR A 62 2.06 11.26 -20.62
N PRO A 63 1.75 12.55 -20.88
CA PRO A 63 0.40 13.06 -20.71
C PRO A 63 -0.51 12.57 -21.83
N VAL A 64 -1.69 12.06 -21.46
CA VAL A 64 -2.78 11.70 -22.37
C VAL A 64 -3.89 12.74 -22.17
N GLN A 65 -4.17 13.52 -23.23
CA GLN A 65 -5.20 14.54 -23.21
C GLN A 65 -6.58 13.92 -23.48
N GLN A 66 -7.55 14.27 -22.65
CA GLN A 66 -8.96 14.02 -22.94
C GLN A 66 -9.79 15.25 -22.60
N PHE A 67 -10.45 15.84 -23.60
CA PHE A 67 -11.34 16.97 -23.37
C PHE A 67 -12.63 16.52 -22.68
N ALA A 68 -13.11 17.30 -21.71
CA ALA A 68 -14.43 17.10 -21.15
C ALA A 68 -15.53 17.54 -22.14
N TYR A 69 -16.25 16.57 -22.73
CA TYR A 69 -17.41 16.86 -23.59
C TYR A 69 -18.62 17.41 -22.83
N THR A 70 -18.69 17.10 -21.53
CA THR A 70 -19.72 17.61 -20.62
C THR A 70 -19.07 17.71 -19.25
N LYS A 71 -19.31 18.80 -18.52
CA LYS A 71 -18.74 19.01 -17.19
C LYS A 71 -19.23 17.92 -16.23
N GLY A 72 -18.31 17.27 -15.52
CA GLY A 72 -18.62 16.23 -14.53
C GLY A 72 -18.97 14.86 -15.13
N LYS A 73 -18.50 14.55 -16.34
CA LYS A 73 -18.53 13.19 -16.90
C LYS A 73 -17.13 12.58 -16.92
N ASP A 74 -17.10 11.26 -16.87
CA ASP A 74 -15.90 10.45 -16.63
C ASP A 74 -15.13 10.16 -17.93
N ALA A 75 -14.98 11.18 -18.79
CA ALA A 75 -14.32 11.01 -20.08
C ALA A 75 -12.84 10.62 -19.92
N THR A 76 -12.15 11.22 -18.93
CA THR A 76 -10.78 10.87 -18.54
C THR A 76 -10.67 9.40 -18.14
N ASP A 77 -11.63 8.90 -17.38
CA ASP A 77 -11.61 7.50 -16.90
C ASP A 77 -11.85 6.54 -18.05
N MET A 78 -12.77 6.88 -18.96
CA MET A 78 -13.02 6.08 -20.17
C MET A 78 -11.76 5.92 -21.02
N ILE A 79 -11.00 7.00 -21.28
CA ILE A 79 -9.78 6.90 -22.08
C ILE A 79 -8.68 6.10 -21.35
N LEU A 80 -8.58 6.24 -20.02
CA LEU A 80 -7.65 5.47 -19.20
C LEU A 80 -7.97 3.97 -19.31
N ILE A 81 -9.25 3.61 -19.16
CA ILE A 81 -9.71 2.22 -19.27
C ILE A 81 -9.44 1.65 -20.66
N ILE A 82 -9.76 2.39 -21.73
CA ILE A 82 -9.49 1.96 -23.11
C ILE A 82 -8.00 1.67 -23.30
N ASP A 83 -7.14 2.60 -22.90
CA ASP A 83 -5.71 2.46 -23.08
C ASP A 83 -5.11 1.35 -22.18
N ALA A 84 -5.66 1.14 -20.99
CA ALA A 84 -5.32 0.01 -20.14
C ALA A 84 -5.64 -1.33 -20.81
N MET A 85 -6.80 -1.44 -21.48
CA MET A 85 -7.19 -2.65 -22.21
C MET A 85 -6.32 -2.88 -23.44
N ASP A 86 -5.96 -1.83 -24.18
CA ASP A 86 -5.05 -1.93 -25.33
C ASP A 86 -3.66 -2.43 -24.87
N LEU A 87 -3.14 -1.87 -23.77
CA LEU A 87 -1.88 -2.33 -23.16
C LEU A 87 -1.97 -3.78 -22.65
N LEU A 88 -3.11 -4.18 -22.09
CA LEU A 88 -3.36 -5.53 -21.60
C LEU A 88 -3.26 -6.55 -22.74
N TYR A 89 -3.96 -6.29 -23.85
CA TYR A 89 -3.98 -7.21 -25.00
C TYR A 89 -2.75 -7.13 -25.90
N ALA A 90 -1.93 -6.06 -25.78
CA ALA A 90 -0.62 -6.02 -26.41
C ALA A 90 0.36 -7.07 -25.84
N GLY A 91 0.14 -7.57 -24.62
CA GLY A 91 0.85 -8.72 -24.05
C GLY A 91 2.31 -8.48 -23.66
N ALA A 92 2.73 -7.22 -23.49
CA ALA A 92 4.12 -6.85 -23.20
C ALA A 92 4.43 -6.56 -21.71
N LEU A 93 3.42 -6.65 -20.84
CA LEU A 93 3.45 -6.23 -19.44
C LEU A 93 3.12 -7.38 -18.50
N ASP A 94 3.68 -7.33 -17.29
CA ASP A 94 3.45 -8.31 -16.22
C ASP A 94 2.41 -7.83 -15.18
N GLY A 95 2.02 -6.55 -15.27
CA GLY A 95 1.06 -5.95 -14.36
C GLY A 95 0.78 -4.48 -14.60
N PHE A 96 -0.15 -3.97 -13.78
CA PHE A 96 -0.68 -2.61 -13.86
C PHE A 96 -0.66 -1.96 -12.48
N CYS A 97 -0.33 -0.68 -12.46
CA CYS A 97 -0.43 0.19 -11.31
C CYS A 97 -1.50 1.24 -11.61
N ILE A 98 -2.63 1.19 -10.91
CA ILE A 98 -3.74 2.14 -11.06
C ILE A 98 -3.62 3.17 -9.93
N VAL A 99 -3.33 4.41 -10.29
CA VAL A 99 -3.19 5.51 -9.33
C VAL A 99 -4.46 6.35 -9.36
N SER A 100 -5.42 6.00 -8.50
CA SER A 100 -6.68 6.71 -8.31
C SER A 100 -7.33 6.31 -6.99
N SER A 101 -8.20 7.16 -6.47
CA SER A 101 -9.09 6.83 -5.35
C SER A 101 -10.53 6.53 -5.78
N ASP A 102 -10.80 6.57 -7.08
CA ASP A 102 -12.12 6.29 -7.66
C ASP A 102 -12.40 4.78 -7.69
N SER A 103 -13.60 4.39 -7.24
CA SER A 103 -14.04 3.00 -7.27
C SER A 103 -14.48 2.52 -8.65
N ASP A 104 -14.68 3.40 -9.62
CA ASP A 104 -15.12 3.02 -10.96
C ASP A 104 -14.05 2.23 -11.73
N PHE A 105 -12.79 2.22 -11.25
CA PHE A 105 -11.73 1.34 -11.73
C PHE A 105 -11.78 -0.11 -11.18
N THR A 106 -12.75 -0.44 -10.32
CA THR A 106 -12.92 -1.81 -9.77
C THR A 106 -13.05 -2.89 -10.86
N PRO A 107 -13.87 -2.70 -11.93
CA PRO A 107 -13.98 -3.67 -13.02
C PRO A 107 -12.67 -3.80 -13.82
N LEU A 108 -11.95 -2.69 -14.03
CA LEU A 108 -10.65 -2.71 -14.71
C LEU A 108 -9.64 -3.56 -13.93
N ALA A 109 -9.51 -3.34 -12.61
CA ALA A 109 -8.63 -4.11 -11.76
C ALA A 109 -8.98 -5.62 -11.79
N SER A 110 -10.28 -5.93 -11.70
CA SER A 110 -10.76 -7.31 -11.77
C SER A 110 -10.41 -7.95 -13.12
N ARG A 111 -10.63 -7.22 -14.23
CA ARG A 111 -10.35 -7.70 -15.59
C ARG A 111 -8.88 -7.99 -15.84
N ILE A 112 -7.98 -7.14 -15.33
CA ILE A 112 -6.53 -7.37 -15.45
C ILE A 112 -6.13 -8.63 -14.68
N ARG A 113 -6.67 -8.83 -13.47
CA ARG A 113 -6.41 -10.04 -12.67
C ARG A 113 -6.97 -11.31 -13.29
N GLU A 114 -8.14 -11.24 -13.92
CA GLU A 114 -8.70 -12.36 -14.71
C GLU A 114 -7.75 -12.82 -15.83
N ASN A 115 -6.91 -11.91 -16.36
CA ASN A 115 -5.88 -12.22 -17.35
C ASN A 115 -4.55 -12.68 -16.72
N GLY A 116 -4.50 -12.89 -15.40
CA GLY A 116 -3.33 -13.40 -14.68
C GLY A 116 -2.23 -12.39 -14.44
N LEU A 117 -2.46 -11.10 -14.71
CA LEU A 117 -1.48 -10.03 -14.48
C LEU A 117 -1.66 -9.41 -13.09
N SER A 118 -0.55 -8.90 -12.53
CA SER A 118 -0.57 -8.27 -11.21
C SER A 118 -1.22 -6.88 -11.26
N VAL A 119 -2.07 -6.56 -10.29
CA VAL A 119 -2.69 -5.23 -10.14
C VAL A 119 -2.33 -4.60 -8.80
N TYR A 120 -1.69 -3.44 -8.86
CA TYR A 120 -1.40 -2.61 -7.69
C TYR A 120 -2.22 -1.32 -7.72
N GLY A 121 -3.11 -1.15 -6.75
CA GLY A 121 -3.86 0.09 -6.56
C GLY A 121 -3.10 1.06 -5.68
N PHE A 122 -3.14 2.35 -6.02
CA PHE A 122 -2.59 3.45 -5.23
C PHE A 122 -3.67 4.50 -5.02
N GLY A 123 -4.07 4.73 -3.77
CA GLY A 123 -5.12 5.69 -3.44
C GLY A 123 -5.12 6.11 -1.98
N LYS A 124 -6.07 6.94 -1.60
CA LYS A 124 -6.21 7.43 -0.21
C LYS A 124 -6.81 6.35 0.69
N LYS A 125 -6.69 6.51 2.01
CA LYS A 125 -7.39 5.62 2.97
C LYS A 125 -8.91 5.62 2.81
N SER A 126 -9.48 6.70 2.27
CA SER A 126 -10.91 6.83 1.98
C SER A 126 -11.39 6.05 0.75
N THR A 127 -10.50 5.48 -0.07
CA THR A 127 -10.87 4.72 -1.27
C THR A 127 -11.78 3.56 -0.92
N PRO A 128 -12.92 3.33 -1.61
CA PRO A 128 -13.87 2.27 -1.28
C PRO A 128 -13.24 0.86 -1.24
N GLU A 129 -13.72 0.03 -0.30
CA GLU A 129 -13.20 -1.32 -0.07
C GLU A 129 -13.29 -2.23 -1.30
N ALA A 130 -14.32 -2.05 -2.13
CA ALA A 130 -14.52 -2.82 -3.35
C ALA A 130 -13.31 -2.69 -4.30
N PHE A 131 -12.82 -1.47 -4.54
CA PHE A 131 -11.66 -1.25 -5.39
C PHE A 131 -10.38 -1.80 -4.76
N ARG A 132 -10.20 -1.59 -3.45
CA ARG A 132 -9.03 -2.12 -2.73
C ARG A 132 -8.94 -3.64 -2.83
N LYS A 133 -10.07 -4.34 -2.70
CA LYS A 133 -10.17 -5.80 -2.81
C LYS A 133 -10.03 -6.34 -4.24
N ALA A 134 -10.28 -5.51 -5.25
CA ALA A 134 -10.10 -5.89 -6.64
C ALA A 134 -8.63 -5.89 -7.08
N CYS A 135 -7.71 -5.34 -6.28
CA CYS A 135 -6.27 -5.35 -6.54
C CYS A 135 -5.58 -6.56 -5.87
N ASP A 136 -4.39 -6.93 -6.34
CA ASP A 136 -3.53 -7.88 -5.62
C ASP A 136 -2.84 -7.22 -4.43
N LYS A 137 -2.56 -5.92 -4.53
CA LYS A 137 -2.11 -5.07 -3.44
C LYS A 137 -2.69 -3.67 -3.58
N PHE A 138 -3.09 -3.06 -2.48
CA PHE A 138 -3.54 -1.68 -2.45
C PHE A 138 -2.67 -0.88 -1.48
N ILE A 139 -1.99 0.15 -1.98
CA ILE A 139 -1.05 0.97 -1.23
C ILE A 139 -1.69 2.33 -0.95
N PHE A 140 -1.74 2.71 0.33
CA PHE A 140 -2.20 4.03 0.72
C PHE A 140 -1.12 5.08 0.45
N ILE A 141 -1.49 6.15 -0.26
CA ILE A 141 -0.60 7.26 -0.61
C ILE A 141 0.01 7.90 0.66
N GLU A 142 -0.77 7.95 1.74
CA GLU A 142 -0.35 8.48 3.04
C GLU A 142 0.88 7.74 3.60
N ASN A 143 1.02 6.43 3.32
CA ASN A 143 2.17 5.65 3.79
C ASN A 143 3.45 6.00 3.01
N LEU A 144 3.32 6.49 1.78
CA LEU A 144 4.44 6.79 0.89
C LEU A 144 5.05 8.16 1.18
N ILE A 145 4.21 9.13 1.54
CA ILE A 145 4.65 10.48 1.89
C ILE A 145 5.38 10.49 3.23
N SER A 146 4.82 9.80 4.25
CA SER A 146 5.45 9.70 5.56
C SER A 146 6.84 9.04 5.52
N GLU A 147 7.08 8.09 4.62
CA GLU A 147 8.41 7.49 4.42
C GLU A 147 9.44 8.50 3.89
N ASN A 148 9.05 9.39 2.97
CA ASN A 148 9.98 10.37 2.42
C ASN A 148 10.28 11.51 3.41
N GLU A 149 9.33 11.85 4.28
CA GLU A 149 9.60 12.74 5.42
C GLU A 149 10.56 12.08 6.42
N LEU A 150 10.37 10.79 6.73
CA LEU A 150 11.25 10.00 7.61
C LEU A 150 12.67 9.83 7.06
N LYS A 151 12.84 9.65 5.74
CA LYS A 151 14.17 9.55 5.11
C LYS A 151 14.97 10.85 5.14
N ASN A 152 14.31 12.01 5.27
CA ASN A 152 14.97 13.31 5.34
C ASN A 152 15.34 13.72 6.78
N SER A 153 14.92 12.95 7.78
CA SER A 153 15.22 13.15 9.20
C SER A 153 15.83 11.86 9.76
N GLU A 154 17.11 11.61 9.50
CA GLU A 154 17.82 10.42 10.04
C GLU A 154 18.05 10.46 11.56
N ASP A 155 17.62 11.50 12.27
CA ASP A 155 17.52 11.50 13.72
C ASP A 155 16.16 12.09 14.13
N GLU A 156 15.15 11.25 14.32
CA GLU A 156 14.12 11.36 15.38
C GLU A 156 12.99 10.33 15.19
N GLU A 157 12.59 9.67 16.29
CA GLU A 157 11.40 8.82 16.36
C GLU A 157 10.13 9.62 16.02
N VAL A 158 9.66 9.56 14.77
CA VAL A 158 8.43 10.26 14.40
C VAL A 158 7.20 9.46 14.84
N THR A 159 6.49 10.04 15.81
CA THR A 159 5.17 9.65 16.28
C THR A 159 4.09 10.41 15.50
N ASN A 160 3.06 9.68 15.07
CA ASN A 160 1.92 10.22 14.30
C ASN A 160 1.18 11.35 15.03
N ALA A 161 0.67 12.32 14.25
CA ALA A 161 -0.09 13.49 14.74
C ALA A 161 -1.45 13.14 15.41
N GLN A 162 -1.96 11.92 15.28
CA GLN A 162 -3.11 11.44 16.05
C GLN A 162 -2.75 11.11 17.51
N VAL A 163 -1.48 10.80 17.78
CA VAL A 163 -0.95 10.56 19.14
C VAL A 163 -0.70 11.88 19.89
N ARG A 164 -0.39 12.97 19.17
CA ARG A 164 -0.15 14.31 19.76
C ARG A 164 -1.35 14.87 20.53
N LYS A 165 -2.59 14.61 20.09
CA LYS A 165 -3.78 15.08 20.83
C LYS A 165 -3.99 14.37 22.18
N ILE A 166 -3.39 13.20 22.37
CA ILE A 166 -3.46 12.42 23.61
C ILE A 166 -2.19 12.64 24.48
N PHE A 167 -1.05 12.95 23.86
CA PHE A 167 0.23 13.11 24.57
C PHE A 167 0.47 14.49 25.21
N ASP A 168 -0.33 15.51 24.89
CA ASP A 168 -0.10 16.88 25.40
C ASP A 168 -0.57 17.08 26.87
N SER A 169 -1.12 16.05 27.50
CA SER A 169 -1.61 16.09 28.88
C SER A 169 -0.76 15.33 29.92
N SER A 170 0.37 14.74 29.53
CA SER A 170 1.25 14.04 30.49
C SER A 170 2.73 14.16 30.12
N LYS A 171 3.34 15.27 30.55
CA LYS A 171 4.81 15.40 30.64
C LYS A 171 5.34 14.50 31.77
N THR A 172 5.74 13.28 31.44
CA THR A 172 6.70 12.51 32.26
C THR A 172 7.73 11.82 31.38
N SER A 173 8.99 12.12 31.67
CA SER A 173 10.20 11.66 31.00
C SER A 173 10.57 10.24 31.44
N ASP A 174 9.77 9.25 31.04
CA ASP A 174 10.09 7.82 31.21
C ASP A 174 9.89 7.06 29.89
N SER A 175 11.00 6.67 29.25
CA SER A 175 11.03 6.02 27.93
C SER A 175 10.34 4.65 27.89
N LYS A 176 10.24 3.97 29.04
CA LYS A 176 9.50 2.70 29.18
C LYS A 176 7.99 2.89 29.17
N LEU A 177 7.48 3.95 29.79
CA LEU A 177 6.05 4.24 29.85
C LEU A 177 5.53 4.73 28.48
N ALA A 178 6.34 5.54 27.78
CA ALA A 178 6.05 5.97 26.41
C ALA A 178 5.97 4.79 25.42
N ASN A 179 6.85 3.79 25.55
CA ASN A 179 6.80 2.58 24.71
C ASN A 179 5.61 1.69 25.04
N GLN A 180 5.26 1.52 26.33
CA GLN A 180 4.04 0.80 26.73
C GLN A 180 2.75 1.48 26.23
N LEU A 181 2.69 2.81 26.24
CA LEU A 181 1.57 3.58 25.68
C LEU A 181 1.48 3.43 24.15
N LYS A 182 2.62 3.47 23.44
CA LYS A 182 2.69 3.23 21.98
C LYS A 182 2.21 1.81 21.62
N ASP A 183 2.58 0.79 22.39
CA ASP A 183 2.19 -0.60 22.14
C ASP A 183 0.69 -0.84 22.39
N ASN A 184 0.11 -0.21 23.42
CA ASN A 184 -1.33 -0.28 23.68
C ASN A 184 -2.18 0.43 22.59
N ILE A 185 -1.68 1.52 22.00
CA ILE A 185 -2.37 2.23 20.91
C ILE A 185 -2.47 1.36 19.64
N VAL A 186 -1.46 0.54 19.34
CA VAL A 186 -1.48 -0.32 18.13
C VAL A 186 -2.60 -1.35 18.21
N ILE A 187 -2.88 -1.89 19.40
CA ILE A 187 -3.98 -2.83 19.63
C ILE A 187 -5.34 -2.14 19.48
N ASP A 188 -5.45 -0.88 19.90
CA ASP A 188 -6.70 -0.09 19.81
C ASP A 188 -7.02 0.38 18.38
N VAL A 189 -5.99 0.60 17.56
CA VAL A 189 -6.11 1.02 16.15
C VAL A 189 -6.36 -0.18 15.22
N MET A 190 -5.96 -1.39 15.61
CA MET A 190 -6.16 -2.58 14.78
C MET A 190 -7.55 -3.19 14.98
N ASP A 191 -8.33 -3.24 13.89
CA ASP A 191 -9.66 -3.85 13.94
C ASP A 191 -9.58 -5.36 14.25
N ARG A 192 -10.62 -5.88 14.91
CA ARG A 192 -10.72 -7.30 15.29
C ARG A 192 -10.62 -8.23 14.09
N GLY A 193 -11.07 -7.81 12.91
CA GLY A 193 -10.99 -8.60 11.68
C GLY A 193 -9.55 -8.82 11.25
N THR A 194 -8.73 -7.76 11.25
CA THR A 194 -7.29 -7.85 10.95
C THR A 194 -6.55 -8.71 11.98
N LEU A 195 -6.84 -8.56 13.28
CA LEU A 195 -6.25 -9.42 14.31
C LEU A 195 -6.59 -10.90 14.08
N ASN A 196 -7.87 -11.20 13.82
CA ASN A 196 -8.32 -12.56 13.53
C ASN A 196 -7.65 -13.13 12.28
N LEU A 197 -7.43 -12.31 11.26
CA LEU A 197 -6.70 -12.69 10.05
C LEU A 197 -5.25 -13.06 10.37
N ILE A 198 -4.54 -12.27 11.17
CA ILE A 198 -3.16 -12.57 11.58
C ILE A 198 -3.12 -13.89 12.36
N TYR A 199 -4.04 -14.09 13.31
CA TYR A 199 -4.14 -15.37 14.03
C TYR A 199 -4.39 -16.55 13.11
N LYS A 200 -5.33 -16.41 12.16
CA LYS A 200 -5.66 -17.45 11.19
C LYS A 200 -4.45 -17.75 10.29
N ALA A 201 -3.77 -16.73 9.79
CA ALA A 201 -2.58 -16.87 8.97
C ALA A 201 -1.46 -17.64 9.71
N VAL A 202 -1.22 -17.33 10.99
CA VAL A 202 -0.26 -18.09 11.81
C VAL A 202 -0.72 -19.54 12.01
N LYS A 203 -1.99 -19.76 12.32
CA LYS A 203 -2.54 -21.11 12.53
C LYS A 203 -2.43 -21.98 11.28
N ASP A 204 -2.82 -21.45 10.13
CA ASP A 204 -2.89 -22.18 8.87
C ASP A 204 -1.49 -22.45 8.27
N ASN A 205 -0.46 -21.70 8.67
CA ASN A 205 0.92 -21.85 8.20
C ASN A 205 1.88 -22.43 9.27
N ALA A 206 1.34 -22.98 10.36
CA ALA A 206 2.14 -23.58 11.42
C ALA A 206 2.62 -24.99 11.05
N ASP A 207 3.88 -25.29 11.38
CA ASP A 207 4.44 -26.64 11.30
C ASP A 207 3.89 -27.57 12.40
N GLU A 208 4.36 -28.82 12.43
CA GLU A 208 3.98 -29.81 13.44
C GLU A 208 4.31 -29.37 14.88
N ASN A 209 5.29 -28.46 15.05
CA ASN A 209 5.70 -27.90 16.33
C ASN A 209 4.96 -26.60 16.68
N GLY A 210 4.01 -26.18 15.83
CA GLY A 210 3.20 -24.98 15.99
C GLY A 210 3.87 -23.68 15.54
N TRP A 211 5.01 -23.74 14.85
CA TRP A 211 5.74 -22.56 14.37
C TRP A 211 5.39 -22.24 12.92
N ALA A 212 5.01 -20.99 12.66
CA ALA A 212 4.75 -20.48 11.32
C ALA A 212 5.84 -19.52 10.88
N ASN A 213 6.30 -19.64 9.63
CA ASN A 213 7.26 -18.70 9.05
C ASN A 213 6.60 -17.34 8.79
N LEU A 214 7.21 -16.25 9.27
CA LEU A 214 6.66 -14.89 9.14
C LEU A 214 6.45 -14.47 7.68
N GLY A 215 7.33 -14.90 6.77
CA GLY A 215 7.20 -14.62 5.34
C GLY A 215 5.94 -15.23 4.76
N MET A 216 5.67 -16.50 5.08
CA MET A 216 4.44 -17.20 4.65
C MET A 216 3.18 -16.56 5.24
N VAL A 217 3.23 -16.18 6.52
CA VAL A 217 2.16 -15.43 7.19
C VAL A 217 1.90 -14.10 6.47
N GLY A 218 2.96 -13.37 6.11
CA GLY A 218 2.85 -12.12 5.34
C GLY A 218 2.19 -12.32 3.99
N LEU A 219 2.59 -13.34 3.22
CA LEU A 219 1.98 -13.66 1.94
C LEU A 219 0.49 -13.99 2.07
N TYR A 220 0.12 -14.79 3.09
CA TYR A 220 -1.29 -15.11 3.36
C TYR A 220 -2.09 -13.84 3.66
N ILE A 221 -1.58 -12.96 4.53
CA ILE A 221 -2.28 -11.73 4.89
C ILE A 221 -2.48 -10.85 3.66
N SER A 222 -1.44 -10.65 2.84
CA SER A 222 -1.55 -9.87 1.61
C SER A 222 -2.54 -10.46 0.60
N ALA A 223 -2.63 -11.79 0.50
CA ALA A 223 -3.58 -12.46 -0.38
C ALA A 223 -5.05 -12.29 0.06
N VAL A 224 -5.31 -12.24 1.38
CA VAL A 224 -6.68 -12.12 1.92
C VAL A 224 -7.10 -10.65 2.10
N LYS A 225 -6.14 -9.78 2.41
CA LYS A 225 -6.36 -8.36 2.68
C LYS A 225 -5.35 -7.52 1.88
N PRO A 226 -5.65 -7.20 0.60
CA PRO A 226 -4.72 -6.49 -0.29
C PRO A 226 -4.28 -5.11 0.22
N ASP A 227 -5.10 -4.45 1.05
CA ASP A 227 -4.82 -3.15 1.67
C ASP A 227 -4.06 -3.24 3.00
N PHE A 228 -3.63 -4.44 3.41
CA PHE A 228 -2.82 -4.62 4.61
C PHE A 228 -1.39 -4.13 4.38
N ASP A 229 -0.97 -3.22 5.26
CA ASP A 229 0.39 -2.70 5.32
C ASP A 229 0.75 -2.43 6.79
N SER A 230 1.94 -2.84 7.24
CA SER A 230 2.36 -2.61 8.63
C SER A 230 2.49 -1.11 8.95
N ARG A 231 2.71 -0.27 7.93
CA ARG A 231 2.81 1.19 8.05
C ARG A 231 1.49 1.82 8.48
N ASN A 232 0.35 1.18 8.15
CA ASN A 232 -0.96 1.59 8.65
C ASN A 232 -1.03 1.59 10.18
N TYR A 233 -0.21 0.76 10.82
CA TYR A 233 -0.13 0.55 12.26
C TYR A 233 1.17 1.10 12.87
N GLY A 234 1.87 2.00 12.15
CA GLY A 234 3.07 2.68 12.65
C GLY A 234 4.31 1.80 12.72
N ARG A 235 4.43 0.78 11.86
CA ARG A 235 5.58 -0.13 11.82
C ARG A 235 6.07 -0.31 10.39
N ALA A 236 7.37 -0.10 10.15
CA ALA A 236 7.98 -0.23 8.82
C ALA A 236 8.02 -1.68 8.29
N LYS A 237 8.00 -2.67 9.19
CA LYS A 237 8.08 -4.10 8.85
C LYS A 237 7.03 -4.89 9.62
N LEU A 238 6.50 -5.95 9.01
CA LEU A 238 5.59 -6.89 9.65
C LEU A 238 6.20 -7.51 10.93
N SER A 239 7.49 -7.81 10.93
CA SER A 239 8.19 -8.32 12.12
C SER A 239 8.12 -7.37 13.31
N GLY A 240 8.21 -6.05 13.07
CA GLY A 240 8.06 -5.03 14.10
C GLY A 240 6.63 -4.94 14.62
N LEU A 241 5.63 -5.05 13.73
CA LEU A 241 4.22 -5.09 14.11
C LEU A 241 3.90 -6.30 15.00
N ILE A 242 4.34 -7.49 14.59
CA ILE A 242 4.07 -8.72 15.36
C ILE A 242 4.70 -8.67 16.76
N LYS A 243 5.91 -8.13 16.88
CA LYS A 243 6.56 -7.93 18.19
C LYS A 243 5.76 -6.99 19.10
N THR A 244 5.28 -5.88 18.56
CA THR A 244 4.47 -4.91 19.32
C THR A 244 3.13 -5.50 19.77
N LEU A 245 2.50 -6.36 18.97
CA LEU A 245 1.23 -6.99 19.37
C LEU A 245 1.38 -7.83 20.65
N ASN A 246 2.56 -8.41 20.90
CA ASN A 246 2.83 -9.27 22.06
C ASN A 246 1.82 -10.43 22.23
N LEU A 247 1.26 -10.92 21.12
CA LEU A 247 0.28 -12.02 21.06
C LEU A 247 0.92 -13.37 20.70
N PHE A 248 2.16 -13.34 20.23
CA PHE A 248 2.87 -14.48 19.67
C PHE A 248 4.24 -14.63 20.30
N GLU A 249 4.64 -15.88 20.54
CA GLU A 249 6.03 -16.23 20.74
C GLU A 249 6.77 -16.04 19.41
N THR A 250 7.96 -15.46 19.47
CA THR A 250 8.79 -15.23 18.27
C THR A 250 10.17 -15.85 18.46
N LYS A 251 10.69 -16.48 17.41
CA LYS A 251 12.08 -16.93 17.33
C LYS A 251 12.69 -16.52 16.00
N VAL A 252 14.01 -16.41 15.94
CA VAL A 252 14.74 -16.11 14.70
C VAL A 252 15.72 -17.25 14.45
N GLU A 253 15.60 -17.89 13.29
CA GLU A 253 16.47 -18.98 12.84
C GLU A 253 16.88 -18.68 11.40
N MET A 254 18.17 -18.77 11.08
CA MET A 254 18.71 -18.53 9.74
C MET A 254 18.19 -17.22 9.09
N SER A 255 18.17 -16.13 9.86
CA SER A 255 17.64 -14.81 9.44
C SER A 255 16.15 -14.77 9.10
N GLN A 256 15.39 -15.82 9.41
CA GLN A 256 13.95 -15.88 9.25
C GLN A 256 13.27 -15.84 10.63
N MET A 257 12.17 -15.09 10.72
CA MET A 257 11.37 -15.03 11.93
C MET A 257 10.25 -16.07 11.87
N TYR A 258 10.04 -16.75 12.98
CA TYR A 258 8.94 -17.69 13.17
C TYR A 258 8.05 -17.25 14.32
N LEU A 259 6.75 -17.53 14.18
CA LEU A 259 5.70 -17.13 15.10
C LEU A 259 4.98 -18.36 15.64
N ARG A 260 4.63 -18.36 16.92
CA ARG A 260 3.75 -19.37 17.52
C ARG A 260 2.78 -18.70 18.47
N LYS A 261 1.56 -19.21 18.58
CA LYS A 261 0.57 -18.70 19.53
C LYS A 261 1.11 -18.86 20.97
N MET A 262 1.06 -17.79 21.76
CA MET A 262 1.37 -17.90 23.20
C MET A 262 0.43 -18.91 23.87
N LYS A 263 0.97 -19.85 24.63
CA LYS A 263 0.15 -20.69 25.51
C LYS A 263 -0.50 -19.77 26.54
N LYS A 264 -1.83 -19.84 26.70
CA LYS A 264 -2.47 -19.19 27.86
C LYS A 264 -1.78 -19.79 29.10
N GLN A 265 -1.14 -18.94 29.91
CA GLN A 265 -0.81 -19.34 31.27
C GLN A 265 -2.15 -19.62 31.96
N SER A 266 -2.42 -20.89 32.24
CA SER A 266 -3.47 -21.25 33.17
C SER A 266 -3.11 -20.60 34.51
N ALA A 267 -3.89 -19.61 34.91
CA ALA A 267 -3.94 -19.14 36.29
C ALA A 267 -4.64 -20.19 37.14
#